data_AF-A0A813PND2-F1
#
_entry.id   AF-A0A813PND2-F1
#
_cell.length_a   1.000
_cell.length_b   1.000
_cell.length_c   1.000
_cell.angle_alpha   90.00
_cell.angle_beta   90.00
_cell.angle_gamma   90.00
#
_symmetry.space_group_name_H-M   'P 1'
#
loop_
_entity.id
_entity.type
_entity.pdbx_description
1 polymer ?
#
loop_
_entity_poly.entity_id
_entity_poly.type
_entity_poly.pdbx_seq_one_letter_code
_entity_poly.pdbx_strand_id
1 'polypeptide(L)'
;MLFALFILSSLYISTVNSWGPTGHSLVAKIAQSMLTSNSKKFIQDHLPWYTNGDLSMLASWPDTILYPDTNPVDYLNWQWSLKLHFVNTPDWSVL
;
A
#
# COMPACT_ATOMS: atom_id res chain seq x y z
N MET A 1 28.55 21.58 -6.74
CA MET A 1 28.30 21.57 -5.28
C MET A 1 26.87 21.14 -4.94
N LEU A 2 25.82 21.80 -5.45
CA LEU A 2 24.41 21.44 -5.17
C LEU A 2 24.04 19.99 -5.52
N PHE A 3 24.50 19.47 -6.66
CA PHE A 3 24.22 18.10 -7.09
C PHE A 3 24.87 17.04 -6.16
N ALA A 4 26.08 17.31 -5.68
CA ALA A 4 26.79 16.44 -4.75
C ALA A 4 26.11 16.44 -3.36
N LEU A 5 25.61 17.59 -2.91
CA LEU A 5 24.83 17.72 -1.67
C LEU A 5 23.50 16.96 -1.75
N PHE A 6 22.82 16.99 -2.91
CA PHE A 6 21.59 16.23 -3.14
C PHE A 6 21.84 14.71 -3.06
N ILE A 7 22.89 14.21 -3.72
CA ILE A 7 23.27 12.78 -3.64
C ILE A 7 23.71 12.39 -2.23
N LEU A 8 24.43 13.26 -1.50
CA LEU A 8 24.79 12.97 -0.12
C LEU A 8 23.55 12.89 0.79
N SER A 9 22.56 13.76 0.56
CA SER A 9 21.31 13.80 1.35
C SER A 9 20.41 12.57 1.13
N SER A 10 20.41 11.98 -0.07
CA SER A 10 19.60 10.79 -0.37
C SER A 10 20.15 9.52 0.28
N LEU A 11 21.43 9.51 0.68
CA LEU A 11 22.05 8.40 1.43
C LEU A 11 21.63 8.36 2.91
N TYR A 12 21.03 9.43 3.44
CA TYR A 12 20.52 9.50 4.82
C TYR A 12 19.02 9.17 4.92
N ILE A 13 18.38 8.75 3.83
CA ILE A 13 16.98 8.30 3.89
C ILE A 13 16.99 6.93 4.56
N SER A 14 16.48 6.87 5.80
CA SER A 14 16.19 5.61 6.47
C SER A 14 15.44 4.69 5.50
N THR A 15 16.01 3.52 5.22
CA THR A 15 15.38 2.52 4.37
C THR A 15 14.13 2.02 5.10
N VAL A 16 12.98 2.60 4.75
CA VAL A 16 11.69 2.09 5.21
C VAL A 16 11.42 0.82 4.43
N ASN A 17 11.32 -0.32 5.12
CA ASN A 17 10.88 -1.58 4.50
C ASN A 17 9.36 -1.54 4.34
N SER A 18 8.88 -0.87 3.29
CA SER A 18 7.47 -0.86 2.90
C SER A 18 7.22 -1.79 1.71
N TRP A 19 5.96 -2.18 1.54
CA TRP A 19 5.54 -2.93 0.37
C TRP A 19 5.16 -1.99 -0.77
N GLY A 20 5.65 -2.25 -1.97
CA GLY A 20 5.06 -1.73 -3.19
C GLY A 20 3.91 -2.61 -3.68
N PRO A 21 3.36 -2.36 -4.89
CA PRO A 21 2.22 -3.11 -5.40
C PRO A 21 2.41 -4.62 -5.44
N THR A 22 3.62 -5.08 -5.78
CA THR A 22 3.98 -6.50 -5.77
C THR A 22 3.90 -7.11 -4.37
N GLY A 23 4.36 -6.40 -3.34
CA GLY A 23 4.32 -6.87 -1.96
C GLY A 23 2.90 -7.02 -1.44
N HIS A 24 2.06 -5.99 -1.66
CA HIS A 24 0.64 -6.02 -1.33
C HIS A 24 -0.08 -7.20 -2.02
N SER A 25 0.15 -7.38 -3.33
CA SER A 25 -0.44 -8.47 -4.10
C SER A 25 -0.01 -9.85 -3.56
N LEU A 26 1.27 -10.03 -3.24
CA LEU A 26 1.78 -11.29 -2.70
C LEU A 26 1.15 -11.63 -1.35
N VAL A 27 1.08 -10.67 -0.43
CA VAL A 27 0.43 -10.85 0.88
C VAL A 27 -1.04 -11.24 0.71
N ALA A 28 -1.77 -10.54 -0.17
CA ALA A 28 -3.17 -10.84 -0.44
C ALA A 28 -3.37 -12.24 -1.04
N LYS A 29 -2.51 -12.69 -1.97
CA LYS A 29 -2.54 -14.05 -2.53
C LYS A 29 -2.33 -15.12 -1.47
N ILE A 30 -1.31 -14.94 -0.62
CA ILE A 30 -1.01 -15.88 0.47
C ILE A 30 -2.23 -15.95 1.40
N ALA A 31 -2.72 -14.81 1.87
CA ALA A 31 -3.89 -14.75 2.76
C ALA A 31 -5.09 -15.45 2.13
N GLN A 32 -5.43 -15.12 0.87
CA GLN A 32 -6.57 -15.70 0.17
C GLN A 32 -6.45 -17.22 0.02
N SER A 33 -5.24 -17.76 -0.19
CA SER A 33 -5.03 -19.21 -0.28
C SER A 33 -5.41 -19.95 1.02
N MET A 34 -5.19 -19.31 2.17
CA MET A 34 -5.39 -19.85 3.52
C MET A 34 -6.81 -19.68 4.05
N LEU A 35 -7.68 -18.95 3.34
CA LEU A 35 -9.07 -18.74 3.75
C LEU A 35 -9.93 -20.00 3.67
N THR A 36 -10.87 -20.11 4.61
CA THR A 36 -11.96 -21.09 4.53
C THR A 36 -12.81 -20.86 3.29
N SER A 37 -13.55 -21.89 2.85
CA SER A 37 -14.46 -21.78 1.70
C SER A 37 -15.50 -20.68 1.88
N ASN A 38 -16.04 -20.52 3.10
CA ASN A 38 -17.03 -19.48 3.41
C ASN A 38 -16.41 -18.08 3.30
N SER A 39 -15.20 -17.88 3.83
CA SER A 39 -14.49 -16.59 3.72
C SER A 39 -14.10 -16.28 2.27
N LYS A 40 -13.68 -17.29 1.48
CA LYS A 40 -13.41 -17.13 0.04
C LYS A 40 -14.65 -16.67 -0.71
N LYS A 41 -15.79 -17.34 -0.48
CA LYS A 41 -17.07 -16.97 -1.10
C LYS A 41 -17.51 -15.55 -0.70
N PHE A 42 -17.39 -15.22 0.59
CA PHE A 42 -17.70 -13.88 1.07
C PHE A 42 -16.87 -12.80 0.36
N ILE A 43 -15.56 -13.00 0.23
CA ILE A 43 -14.70 -12.05 -0.50
C ILE A 43 -15.11 -11.97 -1.97
N GLN A 44 -15.31 -13.11 -2.63
CA GLN A 44 -15.76 -13.14 -4.03
C GLN A 44 -17.05 -12.35 -4.27
N ASP A 45 -17.99 -12.41 -3.33
CA ASP A 45 -19.28 -11.70 -3.43
C ASP A 45 -19.17 -10.18 -3.21
N HIS A 46 -18.10 -9.71 -2.56
CA HIS A 46 -17.88 -8.29 -2.27
C HIS A 46 -16.84 -7.63 -3.19
N LEU A 47 -16.05 -8.43 -3.91
CA LEU A 47 -15.10 -7.91 -4.88
C LEU A 47 -15.83 -7.46 -6.17
N PRO A 48 -15.34 -6.41 -6.84
CA PRO A 48 -15.83 -6.02 -8.15
C PRO A 48 -15.69 -7.16 -9.16
N TRP A 49 -16.65 -7.25 -10.08
CA TRP A 49 -16.73 -8.31 -11.08
C TRP A 49 -15.44 -8.50 -11.91
N TYR A 50 -14.69 -7.41 -12.19
CA TYR A 50 -13.48 -7.46 -13.01
C TYR A 50 -12.29 -8.14 -12.33
N THR A 51 -12.38 -8.38 -11.01
CA THR A 51 -11.33 -9.09 -10.26
C THR A 51 -11.43 -10.60 -10.43
N ASN A 52 -12.56 -11.12 -10.93
CA ASN A 52 -12.86 -12.55 -10.94
C ASN A 52 -12.63 -13.22 -9.55
N GLY A 53 -12.92 -12.48 -8.47
CA GLY A 53 -12.73 -12.95 -7.11
C GLY A 53 -11.28 -12.91 -6.62
N ASP A 54 -10.36 -12.31 -7.35
CA ASP A 54 -8.95 -12.19 -6.99
C ASP A 54 -8.70 -10.99 -6.06
N LEU A 55 -8.47 -11.24 -4.77
CA LEU A 55 -8.22 -10.18 -3.79
C LEU A 55 -6.94 -9.40 -4.11
N SER A 56 -5.93 -10.04 -4.71
CA SER A 56 -4.64 -9.40 -4.94
C SER A 56 -4.72 -8.26 -5.96
N MET A 57 -5.74 -8.26 -6.81
CA MET A 57 -5.98 -7.18 -7.77
C MET A 57 -6.36 -5.85 -7.12
N LEU A 58 -6.88 -5.87 -5.88
CA LEU A 58 -7.24 -4.67 -5.13
C LEU A 58 -6.30 -4.39 -3.95
N ALA A 59 -5.27 -5.22 -3.73
CA ALA A 59 -4.43 -5.12 -2.54
C ALA A 59 -3.70 -3.77 -2.40
N SER A 60 -3.45 -3.09 -3.54
CA SER A 60 -2.83 -1.75 -3.58
C SER A 60 -3.83 -0.62 -3.79
N TRP A 61 -5.13 -0.92 -3.88
CA TRP A 61 -6.17 0.10 -4.02
C TRP A 61 -6.04 1.21 -2.95
N PRO A 62 -5.81 0.90 -1.66
CA PRO A 62 -5.65 1.93 -0.63
C PRO A 62 -4.50 2.92 -0.90
N ASP A 63 -3.40 2.49 -1.53
CA ASP A 63 -2.32 3.40 -1.92
C ASP A 63 -2.70 4.23 -3.14
N THR A 64 -3.30 3.58 -4.15
CA THR A 64 -3.59 4.23 -5.44
C THR A 64 -4.70 5.29 -5.35
N ILE A 65 -5.64 5.18 -4.42
CA ILE A 65 -6.71 6.20 -4.31
C ILE A 65 -6.22 7.56 -3.82
N LEU A 66 -5.00 7.63 -3.30
CA LEU A 66 -4.43 8.83 -2.69
C LEU A 66 -3.81 9.80 -3.68
N TYR A 67 -3.60 9.40 -4.94
CA TYR A 67 -2.84 10.18 -5.90
C TYR A 67 -3.67 10.61 -7.11
N PRO A 68 -3.41 11.81 -7.67
CA PRO A 68 -4.21 12.36 -8.77
C PRO A 68 -4.02 11.63 -10.10
N ASP A 69 -2.89 10.95 -10.32
CA ASP A 69 -2.61 10.15 -11.52
C ASP A 69 -3.40 8.84 -11.55
N THR A 70 -3.70 8.28 -10.38
CA THR A 70 -4.44 7.01 -10.22
C THR A 70 -5.89 7.20 -9.77
N ASN A 71 -6.25 8.33 -9.17
CA ASN A 71 -7.62 8.72 -8.80
C ASN A 71 -7.88 10.22 -9.08
N PRO A 72 -7.95 10.63 -10.35
CA PRO A 72 -8.02 12.05 -10.73
C PRO A 72 -9.30 12.75 -10.26
N VAL A 73 -10.34 12.00 -9.91
CA VAL A 73 -11.67 12.55 -9.58
C VAL A 73 -11.83 12.79 -8.09
N ASP A 74 -11.32 11.89 -7.24
CA ASP A 74 -11.75 11.83 -5.85
C ASP A 74 -10.59 11.77 -4.84
N TYR A 75 -9.32 11.81 -5.28
CA TYR A 75 -8.17 11.58 -4.38
C TYR A 75 -8.13 12.50 -3.15
N LEU A 76 -8.65 13.73 -3.27
CA LEU A 76 -8.72 14.69 -2.16
C LEU A 76 -9.59 14.19 -1.00
N ASN A 77 -10.66 13.44 -1.30
CA ASN A 77 -11.56 12.89 -0.28
C ASN A 77 -10.95 11.71 0.47
N TRP A 78 -9.84 11.14 -0.01
CA TRP A 78 -9.15 10.00 0.61
C TRP A 78 -7.89 10.40 1.38
N GLN A 79 -7.47 11.67 1.36
CA GLN A 79 -6.22 12.10 2.03
C GLN A 79 -6.19 11.83 3.53
N TRP A 80 -7.35 11.73 4.18
CA TRP A 80 -7.43 11.37 5.59
C TRP A 80 -6.87 9.98 5.90
N SER A 81 -6.96 9.03 4.95
CA SER A 81 -6.50 7.66 5.17
C SER A 81 -4.99 7.50 5.03
N LEU A 82 -4.27 8.50 4.50
CA LEU A 82 -2.81 8.47 4.32
C LEU A 82 -2.08 8.12 5.63
N LYS A 83 -2.54 8.67 6.75
CA LYS A 83 -1.94 8.43 8.08
C LYS A 83 -2.20 7.02 8.63
N LEU A 84 -3.05 6.23 7.97
CA LEU A 84 -3.33 4.85 8.37
C LEU A 84 -2.30 3.85 7.81
N HIS A 85 -1.46 4.26 6.86
CA HIS A 85 -0.49 3.37 6.20
C HIS A 85 0.78 3.15 7.00
N PHE A 86 1.01 3.94 8.06
CA PHE A 86 2.23 3.87 8.85
C PHE A 86 1.99 4.31 10.29
N VAL A 87 2.90 3.91 11.16
CA VAL A 87 3.00 4.42 12.53
C VAL A 87 4.38 5.04 12.68
N ASN A 88 4.42 6.35 12.98
CA ASN A 88 5.66 7.02 13.31
C ASN A 88 6.10 6.58 14.72
N THR A 89 7.27 5.95 14.81
CA THR A 89 7.87 5.58 16.10
C THR A 89 8.96 6.59 16.47
N PRO A 90 9.29 6.75 17.76
CA PRO A 90 10.43 7.55 18.18
C PRO A 90 11.71 7.07 17.48
N ASP A 91 12.65 7.98 17.25
CA ASP A 91 13.99 7.59 16.85
C ASP A 91 14.69 6.93 18.05
N TRP A 92 14.95 5.64 17.95
CA TRP A 92 15.61 4.85 19.00
C TRP A 92 17.13 5.01 18.96
N SER A 93 17.70 5.66 17.93
CA SER A 93 19.14 5.91 17.82
C SER A 93 19.62 7.13 18.63
N VAL A 94 18.68 7.91 19.18
CA VAL A 94 18.94 9.07 20.04
C VAL A 94 18.68 8.78 21.54
N LEU A 95 18.49 7.51 21.90
CA LEU A 95 18.43 7.00 23.28
C LEU A 95 19.71 6.24 23.62
#